data_AF-A0A7Y5W9B2-F1
#
_entry.id   AF-A0A7Y5W9B2-F1
#
_cell.length_a   1.000
_cell.length_b   1.000
_cell.length_c   1.000
_cell.angle_alpha   90.00
_cell.angle_beta   90.00
_cell.angle_gamma   90.00
#
_symmetry.space_group_name_H-M   'P 1'
#
loop_
_entity.id
_entity.type
_entity.pdbx_description
1 polymer ?
#
loop_
_entity_poly.entity_id
_entity_poly.type
_entity_poly.pdbx_seq_one_letter_code
_entity_poly.pdbx_strand_id
1 'polypeptide(L)'
;MRRRGFRREAPDDGQAYFTKQALLDAGEISSKTFDMIRKAARIKGPGHGGLTWPFSTADVITLIRCAEGGRFTERGAPAAIGWRALLVEAGIDPDA
;
A
#
# COMPACT_ATOMS: atom_id res chain seq x y z
N MET A 1 -3.39 -22.63 17.77
CA MET A 1 -2.84 -21.96 16.56
C MET A 1 -2.28 -20.59 16.95
N ARG A 2 -0.96 -20.40 16.93
CA ARG A 2 -0.33 -19.13 17.35
C ARG A 2 -0.52 -18.08 16.26
N ARG A 3 -1.43 -17.11 16.46
CA ARG A 3 -1.42 -15.86 15.67
C ARG A 3 -0.16 -15.09 16.09
N ARG A 4 0.96 -15.30 15.40
CA ARG A 4 2.10 -14.36 15.49
C ARG A 4 1.56 -13.01 15.03
N GLY A 5 1.36 -12.10 15.98
CA GLY A 5 1.19 -10.69 15.65
C GLY A 5 2.47 -10.24 14.95
N PHE A 6 2.45 -10.17 13.63
CA PHE A 6 3.56 -9.58 12.89
C PHE A 6 3.45 -8.07 13.04
N ARG A 7 4.02 -7.54 14.12
CA ARG A 7 4.42 -6.13 14.18
C ARG A 7 5.72 -6.03 13.40
N ARG A 8 5.64 -5.74 12.11
CA ARG A 8 6.82 -5.27 11.38
C ARG A 8 6.99 -3.82 11.78
N GLU A 9 8.03 -3.53 12.55
CA GLU A 9 8.48 -2.14 12.71
C GLU A 9 9.12 -1.72 11.39
N ALA A 10 8.94 -0.45 11.02
CA ALA A 10 9.60 0.11 9.84
C ALA A 10 11.11 -0.06 10.04
N PRO A 11 11.83 -0.73 9.13
CA PRO A 11 13.28 -0.71 9.15
C PRO A 11 13.77 0.74 9.16
N ASP A 12 14.78 1.05 9.99
CA ASP A 12 15.41 2.37 10.04
C ASP A 12 16.54 2.42 9.01
N ASP A 13 16.19 2.30 7.74
CA ASP A 13 17.13 2.31 6.60
C ASP A 13 17.09 3.64 5.83
N GLY A 14 16.53 4.69 6.44
CA GLY A 14 16.38 6.02 5.83
C GLY A 14 15.34 6.10 4.71
N GLN A 15 14.60 5.02 4.46
CA GLN A 15 13.52 4.99 3.47
C GLN A 15 12.19 5.45 4.07
N ALA A 16 11.35 6.09 3.25
CA ALA A 16 9.98 6.42 3.65
C ALA A 16 9.12 5.16 3.72
N TYR A 17 8.30 5.08 4.77
CA TYR A 17 7.34 4.00 5.01
C TYR A 17 5.92 4.54 5.09
N PHE A 18 5.00 3.83 4.45
CA PHE A 18 3.59 4.17 4.41
C PHE A 18 2.80 3.15 5.19
N THR A 19 2.00 3.61 6.15
CA THR A 19 1.16 2.69 6.91
C THR A 19 0.00 2.20 6.05
N LYS A 20 -0.49 0.99 6.34
CA LYS A 20 -1.73 0.52 5.71
C LYS A 20 -2.86 1.55 5.86
N GLN A 21 -3.01 2.18 7.03
CA GLN A 21 -4.03 3.20 7.27
C GLN A 21 -3.91 4.36 6.27
N ALA A 22 -2.71 4.93 6.12
CA ALA A 22 -2.48 6.01 5.16
C ALA A 22 -2.84 5.60 3.72
N LEU A 23 -2.52 4.36 3.32
CA LEU A 23 -2.88 3.85 2.00
C LEU A 23 -4.39 3.64 1.82
N LEU A 24 -5.12 3.25 2.88
CA LEU A 24 -6.57 3.14 2.82
C LEU A 24 -7.23 4.52 2.69
N ASP A 25 -6.76 5.48 3.49
CA ASP A 25 -7.30 6.83 3.55
C ASP A 25 -7.05 7.57 2.24
N ALA A 26 -5.80 7.57 1.76
CA ALA A 26 -5.45 8.23 0.51
C ALA A 26 -6.12 7.58 -0.70
N GLY A 27 -6.22 6.25 -0.72
CA GLY A 27 -6.85 5.54 -1.82
C GLY A 27 -8.38 5.54 -1.78
N GLU A 28 -9.00 6.06 -0.71
CA GLU A 28 -10.45 6.00 -0.44
C GLU A 28 -11.05 4.59 -0.66
N ILE A 29 -10.32 3.56 -0.24
CA ILE A 29 -10.71 2.15 -0.41
C ILE A 29 -10.86 1.40 0.89
N SER A 30 -11.75 0.40 0.89
CA SER A 30 -11.89 -0.51 2.01
C SER A 30 -10.64 -1.38 2.22
N SER A 31 -10.45 -1.85 3.46
CA SER A 31 -9.39 -2.84 3.76
C SER A 31 -9.50 -4.13 2.95
N LYS A 32 -10.70 -4.50 2.50
CA LYS A 32 -10.91 -5.69 1.66
C LYS A 32 -10.37 -5.46 0.25
N THR A 33 -10.71 -4.31 -0.34
CA THR A 33 -10.21 -3.91 -1.68
C THR A 33 -8.69 -3.79 -1.66
N PHE A 34 -8.13 -3.15 -0.64
CA PHE A 34 -6.68 -3.06 -0.47
C PHE A 34 -6.02 -4.44 -0.40
N ASP A 35 -6.55 -5.37 0.41
CA ASP A 35 -6.00 -6.73 0.51
C ASP A 35 -6.05 -7.48 -0.82
N MET A 36 -7.09 -7.27 -1.63
CA MET A 36 -7.19 -7.86 -2.98
C MET A 36 -6.09 -7.32 -3.91
N ILE A 37 -5.88 -5.99 -3.93
CA ILE A 37 -4.84 -5.35 -4.75
C ILE A 37 -3.44 -5.81 -4.27
N ARG A 38 -3.17 -5.75 -2.97
CA ARG A 38 -1.90 -6.19 -2.38
C ARG A 38 -1.56 -7.63 -2.73
N LYS A 39 -2.54 -8.54 -2.64
CA LYS A 39 -2.35 -9.95 -3.01
C LYS A 39 -2.07 -10.13 -4.49
N ALA A 40 -2.76 -9.38 -5.35
CA ALA A 40 -2.51 -9.39 -6.79
C ALA A 40 -1.10 -8.87 -7.12
N ALA A 41 -0.65 -7.84 -6.41
CA ALA A 41 0.71 -7.28 -6.46
C ALA A 41 1.78 -8.19 -5.82
N ARG A 42 1.40 -9.32 -5.20
CA ARG A 42 2.29 -10.26 -4.50
C ARG A 42 3.10 -9.65 -3.35
N ILE A 43 2.66 -8.52 -2.80
CA ILE A 43 3.31 -7.82 -1.68
C ILE A 43 2.94 -8.49 -0.36
N LYS A 44 3.89 -8.63 0.56
CA LYS A 44 3.62 -9.17 1.91
C LYS A 44 2.95 -8.11 2.79
N GLY A 45 1.98 -8.51 3.59
CA GLY A 45 1.32 -7.61 4.52
C GLY A 45 0.06 -8.21 5.14
N PRO A 46 -0.56 -7.49 6.08
CA PRO A 46 -1.76 -7.95 6.78
C PRO A 46 -2.99 -7.90 5.87
N GLY A 47 -3.94 -8.79 6.14
CA GLY A 47 -5.25 -8.80 5.50
C GLY A 47 -6.18 -7.74 6.08
N HIS A 48 -7.03 -8.11 7.05
CA HIS A 48 -8.04 -7.19 7.61
C HIS A 48 -7.51 -6.24 8.69
N GLY A 49 -6.51 -6.65 9.48
CA GLY A 49 -5.89 -5.85 10.54
C GLY A 49 -4.60 -5.14 10.12
N GLY A 50 -3.75 -4.82 11.09
CA GLY A 50 -2.39 -4.29 10.84
C GLY A 50 -2.39 -2.93 10.15
N LEU A 51 -3.23 -2.01 10.63
CA LEU A 51 -3.35 -0.65 10.08
C LEU A 51 -2.02 0.12 10.14
N THR A 52 -1.16 -0.20 11.09
CA THR A 52 0.17 0.37 11.26
C THR A 52 1.27 -0.40 10.52
N TRP A 53 0.93 -1.41 9.71
CA TRP A 53 1.92 -2.15 8.95
C TRP A 53 2.66 -1.22 7.98
N PRO A 54 4.01 -1.19 8.02
CA PRO A 54 4.80 -0.36 7.14
C PRO A 54 4.97 -1.04 5.77
N PHE A 55 4.58 -0.32 4.72
CA PHE A 55 4.90 -0.61 3.33
C PHE A 55 6.04 0.29 2.88
N SER A 56 7.02 -0.28 2.20
CA SER A 56 8.11 0.52 1.65
C SER A 56 7.64 1.32 0.45
N THR A 57 8.44 2.31 0.05
CA THR A 57 8.23 3.05 -1.21
C THR A 57 8.07 2.11 -2.42
N ALA A 58 8.93 1.09 -2.53
CA ALA A 58 8.86 0.09 -3.60
C ALA A 58 7.57 -0.74 -3.57
N ASP A 59 7.05 -1.06 -2.37
CA ASP A 59 5.75 -1.72 -2.22
C ASP A 59 4.63 -0.82 -2.77
N VAL A 60 4.63 0.47 -2.43
CA VAL A 60 3.60 1.42 -2.88
C VAL A 60 3.64 1.62 -4.39
N ILE A 61 4.81 1.76 -5.00
CA ILE A 61 4.96 1.82 -6.47
C ILE A 61 4.42 0.54 -7.13
N THR A 62 4.69 -0.62 -6.55
CA THR A 62 4.19 -1.89 -7.06
C THR A 62 2.65 -1.99 -6.93
N LEU A 63 2.08 -1.46 -5.84
CA LEU A 63 0.62 -1.35 -5.66
C LEU A 63 0.00 -0.46 -6.74
N ILE A 64 0.57 0.71 -7.01
CA ILE A 64 0.12 1.65 -8.04
C ILE A 64 0.07 0.96 -9.41
N ARG A 65 1.19 0.36 -9.85
CA ARG A 65 1.27 -0.35 -11.14
C ARG A 65 0.25 -1.48 -11.23
N CYS A 66 0.01 -2.20 -10.13
CA CYS A 66 -0.98 -3.28 -10.09
C CYS A 66 -2.42 -2.77 -10.18
N ALA A 67 -2.72 -1.66 -9.50
CA ALA A 67 -4.02 -1.03 -9.49
C ALA A 67 -4.36 -0.40 -10.86
N GLU A 68 -3.37 0.14 -11.56
CA GLU A 68 -3.48 0.70 -12.91
C GLU A 68 -3.61 -0.36 -14.01
N GLY A 69 -3.14 -1.59 -13.77
CA GLY A 69 -3.11 -2.70 -14.75
C GLY A 69 -4.47 -3.27 -15.19
N GLY A 70 -5.58 -2.55 -15.02
CA GLY A 70 -6.89 -2.87 -15.56
C GLY A 70 -7.67 -3.98 -14.82
N ARG A 71 -7.06 -4.73 -13.90
CA ARG A 71 -7.77 -5.77 -13.13
C ARG A 71 -8.72 -5.20 -12.07
N PHE A 72 -8.54 -3.94 -11.71
CA PHE A 72 -9.27 -3.25 -10.66
C PHE A 72 -9.98 -1.99 -11.16
N THR A 73 -10.34 -1.92 -12.46
CA THR A 73 -10.78 -0.71 -13.19
C THR A 73 -11.58 0.34 -12.39
N GLU A 74 -12.62 -0.04 -11.65
CA GLU A 74 -13.46 0.93 -10.92
C GLU A 74 -12.84 1.50 -9.64
N ARG A 75 -11.93 0.75 -8.99
CA ARG A 75 -11.38 1.08 -7.66
C ARG A 75 -9.86 1.20 -7.63
N GLY A 76 -9.19 0.72 -8.67
CA GLY A 76 -7.75 0.73 -8.83
C GLY A 76 -7.24 2.09 -9.26
N ALA A 77 -7.88 2.73 -10.24
CA ALA A 77 -7.46 4.06 -10.70
C ALA A 77 -7.57 5.13 -9.60
N PRO A 78 -8.68 5.25 -8.85
CA PRO A 78 -8.75 6.19 -7.72
C PRO A 78 -7.70 5.90 -6.64
N ALA A 79 -7.49 4.62 -6.30
CA ALA A 79 -6.49 4.23 -5.31
C ALA A 79 -5.07 4.58 -5.75
N ALA A 80 -4.72 4.33 -7.01
CA ALA A 80 -3.43 4.66 -7.58
C ALA A 80 -3.15 6.17 -7.54
N ILE A 81 -4.15 7.00 -7.85
CA ILE A 81 -4.04 8.47 -7.77
C ILE A 81 -3.71 8.91 -6.33
N GLY A 82 -4.45 8.41 -5.35
CA GLY A 82 -4.22 8.73 -3.94
C GLY A 82 -2.84 8.29 -3.44
N TRP A 83 -2.39 7.10 -3.85
CA TRP A 83 -1.06 6.60 -3.48
C TRP A 83 0.08 7.36 -4.16
N ARG A 84 -0.10 7.80 -5.41
CA ARG A 84 0.84 8.69 -6.09
C ARG A 84 0.97 10.03 -5.35
N ALA A 85 -0.15 10.61 -4.91
CA ALA A 85 -0.14 11.84 -4.12
C ALA A 85 0.65 11.68 -2.81
N LEU A 86 0.47 10.56 -2.08
CA LEU A 86 1.26 10.25 -0.88
C LEU A 86 2.77 10.19 -1.13
N LEU A 87 3.19 9.60 -2.26
CA LEU A 87 4.61 9.54 -2.62
C LEU A 87 5.16 10.93 -2.90
N VAL A 88 4.41 11.74 -3.66
CA VAL A 88 4.80 13.13 -3.97
C VAL A 88 4.88 14.00 -2.71
N GLU A 89 3.92 13.87 -1.78
CA GLU A 89 3.96 14.57 -0.48
C GLU A 89 5.18 14.18 0.36
N ALA A 90 5.67 12.94 0.21
CA ALA A 90 6.90 12.47 0.83
C ALA A 90 8.18 12.89 0.06
N GLY A 91 8.05 13.64 -1.04
CA GLY A 91 9.18 14.07 -1.88
C GLY A 91 9.72 12.96 -2.79
N ILE A 92 8.92 11.94 -3.09
CA ILE A 92 9.29 10.77 -3.88
C ILE A 92 8.57 10.81 -5.22
N ASP A 93 9.33 10.69 -6.31
CA ASP A 93 8.78 10.56 -7.65
C ASP A 93 8.30 9.11 -7.90
N PRO A 94 6.98 8.89 -8.15
CA PRO A 94 6.44 7.54 -8.40
C PRO A 94 6.86 6.93 -9.74
N ASP A 95 7.39 7.73 -10.68
CA ASP A 95 7.75 7.29 -12.04
C ASP A 95 9.26 7.35 -12.33
N ALA A 96 10.08 7.64 -11.31
CA ALA A 96 11.55 7.64 -11.39
C ALA A 96 12.17 6.24 -11.54
#